data_AF-A0A931DGQ4-F1
#
_entry.id   AF-A0A931DGQ4-F1
#
_cell.length_a   1.000
_cell.length_b   1.000
_cell.length_c   1.000
_cell.angle_alpha   90.00
_cell.angle_beta   90.00
_cell.angle_gamma   90.00
#
_symmetry.space_group_name_H-M   'P 1'
#
loop_
_entity.id
_entity.type
_entity.pdbx_description
1 polymer ?
#
loop_
_entity_poly.entity_id
_entity_poly.type
_entity_poly.pdbx_seq_one_letter_code
_entity_poly.pdbx_strand_id
1 'polypeptide(L)'
;MSMNRATGNEGWRDRASTVTGYAAAGGTASGTRSPSSPGNVPVRRRERAAAALTLPLVTASLLAPAGAASAAPAAPAGPEALPAGARTSPVTPPGASPATAPGPSEPLGGAQLGGKGVVVDRQAGVPAAPKIKASSYLIADGDTGEVLAAKDAHGHYLPASTLKALTTLALVRRLDPAAVVRPTQETCDVEGTKVGMTPKMEYKVSDLFHALMMMSANDAALALAQANGGLEKTLADMNAEARRINARDTLAGSPNGLDKDLGLSVKTQHTSAYDLALILREGLKIPAFRTYMETIDHHFPAPPTKKERKRGKKVGGYPIHTHNRMLPGQSHEYKGMIGGKNGYTIAAHQTFVAAARRDGHTIIISLMRADEPPSRYAAKLLDWGFAARGKVRPVGTLVPPGDLTPKKKDGDAGGVLPTNPLTQDDSAGGWGLLLAGGAGAAAVAGGLLFLVARRRRGQEAGAAPDPLPPAPYDESIP
;
A
#
# COMPACT_ATOMS: atom_id res chain seq x y z
N MET A 1 -33.96 26.40 -48.35
CA MET A 1 -35.34 26.31 -47.81
C MET A 1 -35.37 25.31 -46.68
N SER A 2 -35.79 25.78 -45.50
CA SER A 2 -36.52 25.10 -44.41
C SER A 2 -36.07 23.71 -43.94
N MET A 3 -35.49 23.53 -42.75
CA MET A 3 -36.13 23.59 -41.41
C MET A 3 -37.42 22.76 -41.27
N ASN A 4 -37.42 21.80 -40.34
CA ASN A 4 -38.29 21.92 -39.17
C ASN A 4 -37.75 21.21 -37.91
N ARG A 5 -38.14 21.68 -36.72
CA ARG A 5 -37.89 21.05 -35.41
C ARG A 5 -39.23 20.63 -34.78
N ALA A 6 -39.22 19.55 -33.99
CA ALA A 6 -40.04 19.38 -32.78
C ALA A 6 -39.31 18.31 -31.93
N THR A 7 -38.91 18.47 -30.66
CA THR A 7 -39.58 18.93 -29.41
C THR A 7 -40.77 18.08 -28.99
N GLY A 8 -40.56 17.25 -27.97
CA GLY A 8 -41.58 16.52 -27.22
C GLY A 8 -40.94 15.90 -25.97
N ASN A 9 -41.38 16.34 -24.78
CA ASN A 9 -40.76 16.02 -23.50
C ASN A 9 -41.84 15.62 -22.49
N GLU A 10 -41.86 14.35 -22.10
CA GLU A 10 -42.66 13.74 -21.03
C GLU A 10 -42.01 12.36 -20.74
N GLY A 11 -41.93 11.81 -19.53
CA GLY A 11 -42.50 12.20 -18.26
C GLY A 11 -42.43 10.98 -17.32
N TRP A 12 -41.24 10.60 -16.87
CA TRP A 12 -41.05 9.40 -16.05
C TRP A 12 -41.64 9.59 -14.65
N ARG A 13 -42.71 8.84 -14.35
CA ARG A 13 -43.32 8.75 -13.01
C ARG A 13 -42.93 7.45 -12.31
N ASP A 14 -42.76 7.56 -11.00
CA ASP A 14 -42.51 6.45 -10.09
C ASP A 14 -43.57 5.35 -10.16
N ARG A 15 -43.15 4.10 -9.95
CA ARG A 15 -44.01 3.05 -9.41
C ARG A 15 -43.30 2.28 -8.30
N ALA A 16 -43.66 2.60 -7.07
CA ALA A 16 -43.41 1.75 -5.92
C ALA A 16 -44.24 0.46 -6.04
N SER A 17 -43.64 -0.68 -5.67
CA SER A 17 -44.28 -2.00 -5.67
C SER A 17 -44.91 -2.30 -4.32
N THR A 18 -46.24 -2.23 -4.23
CA THR A 18 -47.01 -2.67 -3.06
C THR A 18 -47.34 -4.15 -3.18
N VAL A 19 -47.05 -4.94 -2.15
CA VAL A 19 -47.44 -6.36 -2.06
C VAL A 19 -48.83 -6.45 -1.43
N THR A 20 -49.76 -7.12 -2.11
CA THR A 20 -51.12 -7.38 -1.60
C THR A 20 -51.15 -8.76 -0.94
N GLY A 21 -51.70 -8.86 0.27
CA GLY A 21 -51.86 -10.13 0.98
C GLY A 21 -53.19 -10.84 0.69
N TYR A 22 -53.32 -12.06 1.22
CA TYR A 22 -54.59 -12.77 1.35
C TYR A 22 -54.78 -13.21 2.81
N ALA A 23 -55.99 -12.96 3.33
CA ALA A 23 -56.50 -13.35 4.64
C ALA A 23 -57.24 -14.71 4.53
N ALA A 24 -57.78 -15.36 5.57
CA ALA A 24 -57.42 -15.52 6.99
C ALA A 24 -58.35 -16.60 7.58
N ALA A 25 -57.90 -17.32 8.61
CA ALA A 25 -58.72 -18.06 9.58
C ALA A 25 -57.84 -18.32 10.82
N GLY A 26 -58.30 -18.25 12.06
CA GLY A 26 -59.66 -18.07 12.57
C GLY A 26 -59.89 -19.02 13.75
N GLY A 27 -59.51 -18.62 14.97
CA GLY A 27 -59.63 -19.47 16.16
C GLY A 27 -59.20 -18.75 17.45
N THR A 28 -60.14 -18.56 18.36
CA THR A 28 -60.02 -17.73 19.57
C THR A 28 -59.88 -18.54 20.85
N ALA A 29 -59.00 -18.13 21.77
CA ALA A 29 -59.18 -18.35 23.21
C ALA A 29 -58.35 -17.34 24.03
N SER A 30 -58.99 -16.68 24.99
CA SER A 30 -58.38 -15.69 25.90
C SER A 30 -57.92 -16.33 27.21
N GLY A 31 -56.79 -15.89 27.78
CA GLY A 31 -56.35 -16.30 29.11
C GLY A 31 -55.22 -15.44 29.68
N THR A 32 -55.56 -14.45 30.50
CA THR A 32 -54.60 -13.58 31.20
C THR A 32 -54.04 -14.24 32.46
N ARG A 33 -52.70 -14.27 32.62
CA ARG A 33 -52.02 -14.43 33.93
C ARG A 33 -50.62 -13.81 33.92
N SER A 34 -50.26 -13.18 35.04
CA SER A 34 -48.98 -12.50 35.29
C SER A 34 -47.79 -13.47 35.35
N PRO A 35 -46.54 -13.01 35.10
CA PRO A 35 -45.38 -13.89 35.05
C PRO A 35 -44.90 -14.31 36.46
N SER A 36 -44.82 -15.62 36.69
CA SER A 36 -44.14 -16.23 37.84
C SER A 36 -42.79 -16.82 37.44
N SER A 37 -41.75 -16.55 38.21
CA SER A 37 -40.38 -17.04 37.97
C SER A 37 -40.26 -18.57 37.98
N PRO A 38 -39.51 -19.16 37.03
CA PRO A 38 -38.61 -20.28 37.27
C PRO A 38 -37.19 -19.73 37.53
N GLY A 39 -36.35 -20.27 38.40
CA GLY A 39 -36.26 -21.66 38.84
C GLY A 39 -34.82 -22.09 38.61
N ASN A 40 -33.98 -22.02 39.64
CA ASN A 40 -32.52 -22.17 39.51
C ASN A 40 -32.13 -23.57 38.99
N VAL A 41 -31.33 -23.62 37.92
CA VAL A 41 -30.63 -24.83 37.45
C VAL A 41 -29.12 -24.58 37.54
N PRO A 42 -28.34 -25.42 38.23
CA PRO A 42 -26.94 -25.13 38.54
C PRO A 42 -26.02 -25.34 37.31
N VAL A 43 -25.60 -24.25 36.69
CA VAL A 43 -24.55 -24.27 35.66
C VAL A 43 -23.19 -24.51 36.32
N ARG A 44 -22.61 -25.70 36.13
CA ARG A 44 -21.24 -26.01 36.58
C ARG A 44 -20.21 -25.14 35.84
N ARG A 45 -19.72 -24.10 36.52
CA ARG A 45 -18.63 -23.23 36.05
C ARG A 45 -17.34 -24.04 35.94
N ARG A 46 -16.90 -24.36 34.71
CA ARG A 46 -15.55 -24.88 34.47
C ARG A 46 -14.56 -23.72 34.47
N GLU A 47 -13.90 -23.53 35.60
CA GLU A 47 -12.82 -22.56 35.73
C GLU A 47 -11.60 -23.08 34.95
N ARG A 48 -11.11 -22.28 33.98
CA ARG A 48 -9.81 -22.51 33.34
C ARG A 48 -8.80 -21.62 34.04
N ALA A 49 -8.04 -22.21 34.96
CA ALA A 49 -6.92 -21.53 35.61
C ALA A 49 -5.88 -21.11 34.56
N ALA A 50 -5.40 -19.88 34.65
CA ALA A 50 -4.28 -19.40 33.85
C ALA A 50 -2.97 -19.88 34.49
N ALA A 51 -2.24 -20.75 33.81
CA ALA A 51 -0.90 -21.15 34.22
C ALA A 51 0.10 -20.03 33.86
N ALA A 52 0.49 -19.22 34.86
CA ALA A 52 1.61 -18.31 34.72
C ALA A 52 2.93 -19.09 34.82
N LEU A 53 3.74 -19.08 33.76
CA LEU A 53 5.04 -19.76 33.76
C LEU A 53 6.10 -18.85 34.41
N THR A 54 6.29 -18.98 35.72
CA THR A 54 7.39 -18.33 36.44
C THR A 54 8.67 -19.15 36.32
N LEU A 55 9.71 -18.61 35.68
CA LEU A 55 11.06 -19.22 35.77
C LEU A 55 11.67 -18.93 37.16
N PRO A 56 12.19 -19.93 37.87
CA PRO A 56 12.90 -19.72 39.12
C PRO A 56 14.32 -19.19 38.88
N LEU A 57 14.70 -18.17 39.64
CA LEU A 57 16.06 -17.65 39.70
C LEU A 57 16.90 -18.58 40.60
N VAL A 58 17.85 -19.33 40.02
CA VAL A 58 18.79 -20.15 40.80
C VAL A 58 20.12 -19.41 40.93
N THR A 59 20.41 -18.95 42.14
CA THR A 59 21.71 -18.39 42.53
C THR A 59 22.66 -19.50 42.97
N ALA A 60 23.84 -19.58 42.34
CA ALA A 60 24.97 -20.36 42.83
C ALA A 60 26.23 -19.47 42.84
N SER A 61 26.91 -19.40 43.98
CA SER A 61 28.04 -18.50 44.23
C SER A 61 29.34 -19.27 44.40
N LEU A 62 30.47 -18.63 44.03
CA LEU A 62 31.87 -18.96 44.39
C LEU A 62 32.42 -20.25 43.73
N LEU A 63 33.53 -20.22 42.99
CA LEU A 63 34.86 -19.73 43.42
C LEU A 63 35.74 -19.29 42.21
N ALA A 64 36.72 -18.40 42.44
CA ALA A 64 37.74 -18.00 41.45
C ALA A 64 39.04 -18.82 41.62
N PRO A 65 40.05 -18.70 40.72
CA PRO A 65 41.09 -17.68 40.96
C PRO A 65 41.74 -17.00 39.71
N ALA A 66 42.45 -15.88 39.96
CA ALA A 66 43.58 -15.23 39.23
C ALA A 66 43.60 -15.23 37.67
N GLY A 67 43.79 -14.14 36.92
CA GLY A 67 44.70 -12.97 37.02
C GLY A 67 45.35 -12.78 35.63
N ALA A 68 45.77 -11.62 35.11
CA ALA A 68 45.97 -10.28 35.67
C ALA A 68 45.83 -9.15 34.60
N ALA A 69 45.79 -7.90 35.09
CA ALA A 69 46.09 -6.56 34.49
C ALA A 69 46.53 -6.41 33.00
N SER A 70 46.29 -5.29 32.30
CA SER A 70 46.40 -3.86 32.71
C SER A 70 45.64 -2.95 31.71
N ALA A 71 44.67 -2.12 32.14
CA ALA A 71 44.76 -0.68 32.48
C ALA A 71 44.97 0.33 31.31
N ALA A 72 44.05 1.30 31.21
CA ALA A 72 44.18 2.54 30.40
C ALA A 72 44.87 3.66 31.21
N PRO A 73 45.18 4.84 30.62
CA PRO A 73 44.25 5.98 30.77
C PRO A 73 44.28 7.00 29.59
N ALA A 74 43.69 8.21 29.77
CA ALA A 74 43.48 9.24 28.74
C ALA A 74 43.96 10.66 29.15
N ALA A 75 44.26 11.50 28.13
CA ALA A 75 44.32 12.99 28.05
C ALA A 75 45.17 13.81 29.08
N PRO A 76 45.84 14.91 28.66
CA PRO A 76 45.23 16.27 28.72
C PRO A 76 45.70 17.25 27.59
N ALA A 77 45.62 18.59 27.79
CA ALA A 77 45.59 19.63 26.72
C ALA A 77 46.52 20.87 26.90
N GLY A 78 46.73 21.64 25.80
CA GLY A 78 47.29 23.03 25.73
C GLY A 78 48.84 23.17 25.67
N PRO A 79 49.45 24.29 25.19
CA PRO A 79 48.92 25.63 24.85
C PRO A 79 49.38 26.21 23.45
N GLU A 80 49.41 27.55 23.28
CA GLU A 80 49.58 28.37 22.03
C GLU A 80 51.06 28.50 21.49
N ALA A 81 51.46 29.24 20.41
CA ALA A 81 50.92 30.43 19.72
C ALA A 81 51.35 30.66 18.22
N LEU A 82 51.75 31.88 17.82
CA LEU A 82 52.02 32.46 16.45
C LEU A 82 53.49 32.99 16.32
N PRO A 83 54.02 33.60 15.21
CA PRO A 83 53.38 34.13 13.98
C PRO A 83 54.15 34.04 12.60
N ALA A 84 53.51 34.65 11.57
CA ALA A 84 54.08 35.41 10.42
C ALA A 84 54.50 34.72 9.08
N GLY A 85 53.99 35.28 7.96
CA GLY A 85 54.40 35.02 6.57
C GLY A 85 53.31 35.44 5.56
N ALA A 86 53.59 36.38 4.66
CA ALA A 86 52.56 37.02 3.81
C ALA A 86 52.92 37.07 2.30
N ARG A 87 51.89 37.33 1.47
CA ARG A 87 51.93 37.65 0.00
C ARG A 87 52.11 36.40 -0.90
N THR A 88 51.48 36.25 -2.09
CA THR A 88 50.60 37.10 -2.93
C THR A 88 49.47 36.27 -3.57
N SER A 89 48.43 36.93 -4.12
CA SER A 89 47.38 36.30 -4.95
C SER A 89 47.52 36.70 -6.42
N PRO A 90 47.26 35.80 -7.39
CA PRO A 90 46.95 36.17 -8.77
C PRO A 90 45.50 36.66 -8.92
N VAL A 91 45.30 37.60 -9.84
CA VAL A 91 44.01 38.27 -10.10
C VAL A 91 43.07 37.41 -10.96
N THR A 92 41.78 37.39 -10.61
CA THR A 92 40.70 36.79 -11.39
C THR A 92 40.24 37.72 -12.53
N PRO A 93 40.12 37.25 -13.79
CA PRO A 93 39.42 38.00 -14.84
C PRO A 93 37.89 37.93 -14.60
N PRO A 94 37.15 39.06 -14.69
CA PRO A 94 35.71 39.08 -14.45
C PRO A 94 34.93 38.58 -15.68
N GLY A 95 33.80 37.89 -15.47
CA GLY A 95 32.84 37.65 -16.55
C GLY A 95 32.31 36.23 -16.74
N ALA A 96 32.10 35.46 -15.69
CA ALA A 96 31.19 34.31 -15.74
C ALA A 96 30.43 34.19 -14.41
N SER A 97 29.16 34.63 -14.39
CA SER A 97 28.27 34.19 -13.32
C SER A 97 28.07 32.68 -13.49
N PRO A 98 28.37 31.84 -12.49
CA PRO A 98 27.96 30.44 -12.55
C PRO A 98 26.44 30.42 -12.66
N ALA A 99 25.92 29.72 -13.67
CA ALA A 99 24.48 29.60 -13.88
C ALA A 99 23.83 29.13 -12.58
N THR A 100 22.97 29.97 -12.00
CA THR A 100 22.32 29.70 -10.72
C THR A 100 21.56 28.38 -10.85
N ALA A 101 21.92 27.39 -10.04
CA ALA A 101 21.18 26.14 -9.98
C ALA A 101 19.69 26.46 -9.74
N PRO A 102 18.75 25.83 -10.45
CA PRO A 102 17.34 26.11 -10.27
C PRO A 102 16.99 25.90 -8.79
N GLY A 103 16.40 26.93 -8.17
CA GLY A 103 15.96 26.87 -6.78
C GLY A 103 14.95 25.72 -6.59
N PRO A 104 14.73 25.26 -5.35
CA PRO A 104 13.80 24.17 -5.08
C PRO A 104 12.43 24.50 -5.67
N SER A 105 12.00 23.69 -6.64
CA SER A 105 10.69 23.85 -7.27
C SER A 105 9.60 23.77 -6.21
N GLU A 106 8.58 24.61 -6.33
CA GLU A 106 7.48 24.65 -5.36
C GLU A 106 6.87 23.25 -5.15
N PRO A 107 6.66 22.82 -3.89
CA PRO A 107 5.96 21.56 -3.58
C PRO A 107 4.66 21.43 -4.36
N LEU A 108 4.43 20.24 -4.91
CA LEU A 108 3.31 20.00 -5.81
C LEU A 108 1.97 20.21 -5.09
N GLY A 109 1.13 21.08 -5.63
CA GLY A 109 -0.13 21.45 -4.99
C GLY A 109 -0.05 22.62 -4.00
N GLY A 110 1.14 23.21 -3.79
CA GLY A 110 1.30 24.52 -3.16
C GLY A 110 2.40 24.57 -2.09
N ALA A 111 3.08 25.71 -1.99
CA ALA A 111 4.26 25.94 -1.16
C ALA A 111 4.14 25.47 0.30
N GLN A 112 2.96 25.57 0.91
CA GLN A 112 2.76 25.17 2.31
C GLN A 112 2.93 23.65 2.53
N LEU A 113 2.73 22.82 1.49
CA LEU A 113 2.76 21.36 1.59
C LEU A 113 4.18 20.77 1.75
N GLY A 114 5.24 21.55 1.45
CA GLY A 114 6.64 21.10 1.60
C GLY A 114 7.16 21.00 3.04
N GLY A 115 6.39 21.48 4.02
CA GLY A 115 6.80 21.50 5.43
C GLY A 115 6.65 20.16 6.15
N LYS A 116 7.61 19.83 7.04
CA LYS A 116 7.53 18.66 7.94
C LYS A 116 6.51 18.79 9.09
N GLY A 117 6.09 20.02 9.40
CA GLY A 117 5.15 20.32 10.47
C GLY A 117 3.69 20.03 10.10
N VAL A 118 2.77 20.27 11.05
CA VAL A 118 1.32 20.28 10.77
C VAL A 118 0.94 21.61 10.12
N VAL A 119 0.41 21.54 8.91
CA VAL A 119 -0.01 22.65 8.06
C VAL A 119 -1.53 22.67 8.02
N VAL A 120 -2.11 23.77 8.52
CA VAL A 120 -3.55 24.00 8.64
C VAL A 120 -3.78 25.50 8.85
N ASP A 121 -4.81 26.07 8.24
CA ASP A 121 -5.20 27.45 8.54
C ASP A 121 -6.01 27.50 9.84
N ARG A 122 -5.54 28.27 10.83
CA ARG A 122 -6.09 28.31 12.20
C ARG A 122 -7.03 29.49 12.41
N GLN A 123 -7.93 29.73 11.46
CA GLN A 123 -8.93 30.80 11.57
C GLN A 123 -9.97 30.48 12.65
N ALA A 124 -10.65 31.51 13.16
CA ALA A 124 -11.73 31.34 14.12
C ALA A 124 -12.84 30.44 13.55
N GLY A 125 -13.28 29.45 14.35
CA GLY A 125 -14.29 28.47 13.93
C GLY A 125 -13.73 27.22 13.24
N VAL A 126 -12.43 27.16 12.91
CA VAL A 126 -11.77 25.92 12.47
C VAL A 126 -11.40 25.05 13.67
N PRO A 127 -11.81 23.77 13.73
CA PRO A 127 -11.42 22.88 14.83
C PRO A 127 -9.90 22.67 14.91
N ALA A 128 -9.35 22.48 16.11
CA ALA A 128 -7.94 22.16 16.28
C ALA A 128 -7.56 20.87 15.51
N ALA A 129 -6.42 20.90 14.81
CA ALA A 129 -5.99 19.79 13.96
C ALA A 129 -5.83 18.46 14.75
N PRO A 130 -6.13 17.29 14.13
CA PRO A 130 -6.13 16.01 14.82
C PRO A 130 -4.77 15.65 15.44
N LYS A 131 -4.77 15.41 16.75
CA LYS A 131 -3.61 14.86 17.47
C LYS A 131 -3.54 13.35 17.23
N ILE A 132 -2.74 12.96 16.23
CA ILE A 132 -2.42 11.56 15.90
C ILE A 132 -0.90 11.36 15.84
N LYS A 133 -0.43 10.15 16.17
CA LYS A 133 0.99 9.79 16.06
C LYS A 133 1.24 9.05 14.74
N ALA A 134 1.23 9.82 13.66
CA ALA A 134 1.74 9.42 12.34
C ALA A 134 2.91 10.33 11.97
N SER A 135 3.89 9.84 11.21
CA SER A 135 4.96 10.72 10.69
C SER A 135 4.40 11.71 9.67
N SER A 136 3.53 11.24 8.78
CA SER A 136 2.87 12.06 7.76
C SER A 136 1.36 11.73 7.66
N TYR A 137 0.56 12.74 7.30
CA TYR A 137 -0.85 12.56 6.94
C TYR A 137 -1.35 13.69 6.03
N LEU A 138 -2.48 13.47 5.36
CA LEU A 138 -3.20 14.50 4.60
C LEU A 138 -4.72 14.29 4.74
N ILE A 139 -5.44 15.41 4.73
CA ILE A 139 -6.91 15.50 4.72
C ILE A 139 -7.30 16.42 3.57
N ALA A 140 -8.10 15.93 2.62
CA ALA A 140 -8.58 16.71 1.48
C ALA A 140 -10.08 16.53 1.24
N ASP A 141 -10.69 17.55 0.64
CA ASP A 141 -11.95 17.40 -0.06
C ASP A 141 -11.70 16.58 -1.34
N GLY A 142 -12.36 15.43 -1.46
CA GLY A 142 -12.15 14.51 -2.59
C GLY A 142 -12.80 15.00 -3.89
N ASP A 143 -13.81 15.85 -3.80
CA ASP A 143 -14.56 16.35 -4.94
C ASP A 143 -13.80 17.52 -5.58
N THR A 144 -13.51 18.58 -4.82
CA THR A 144 -12.74 19.76 -5.28
C THR A 144 -11.25 19.46 -5.43
N GLY A 145 -10.69 18.64 -4.54
CA GLY A 145 -9.26 18.39 -4.42
C GLY A 145 -8.55 19.32 -3.42
N GLU A 146 -9.26 20.22 -2.75
CA GLU A 146 -8.68 21.13 -1.77
C GLU A 146 -8.06 20.38 -0.60
N VAL A 147 -6.78 20.65 -0.31
CA VAL A 147 -6.08 20.10 0.85
C VAL A 147 -6.45 20.96 2.06
N LEU A 148 -7.16 20.37 3.02
CA LEU A 148 -7.71 21.04 4.19
C LEU A 148 -6.70 21.13 5.33
N ALA A 149 -5.90 20.07 5.52
CA ALA A 149 -4.76 20.03 6.42
C ALA A 149 -3.80 18.90 6.02
N ALA A 150 -2.52 19.04 6.37
CA ALA A 150 -1.52 18.00 6.17
C ALA A 150 -0.43 18.04 7.24
N LYS A 151 0.39 16.98 7.27
CA LYS A 151 1.65 16.91 8.00
C LYS A 151 2.66 16.17 7.13
N ASP A 152 3.79 16.81 6.81
CA ASP A 152 4.81 16.23 5.93
C ASP A 152 4.22 15.58 4.65
N ALA A 153 3.45 16.37 3.89
CA ALA A 153 2.59 15.87 2.82
C ALA A 153 3.38 15.10 1.74
N HIS A 154 4.56 15.63 1.38
CA HIS A 154 5.51 15.10 0.40
C HIS A 154 6.65 14.29 1.04
N GLY A 155 6.54 13.90 2.31
CA GLY A 155 7.54 13.04 2.92
C GLY A 155 7.54 11.64 2.28
N HIS A 156 8.73 11.16 1.91
CA HIS A 156 8.89 9.84 1.29
C HIS A 156 8.92 8.75 2.36
N TYR A 157 7.93 7.86 2.32
CA TYR A 157 7.79 6.74 3.26
C TYR A 157 7.55 5.43 2.51
N LEU A 158 7.91 4.30 3.12
CA LEU A 158 7.55 2.98 2.61
C LEU A 158 6.02 2.81 2.63
N PRO A 159 5.38 2.33 1.55
CA PRO A 159 3.93 2.30 1.43
C PRO A 159 3.26 1.15 2.18
N ALA A 160 3.97 0.04 2.42
CA ALA A 160 3.36 -1.25 2.68
C ALA A 160 2.23 -1.55 1.66
N SER A 161 1.23 -2.35 2.04
CA SER A 161 0.11 -2.72 1.16
C SER A 161 -0.83 -1.58 0.72
N THR A 162 -0.60 -0.31 1.09
CA THR A 162 -1.32 0.81 0.42
C THR A 162 -0.96 0.92 -1.06
N LEU A 163 0.25 0.49 -1.45
CA LEU A 163 0.71 0.48 -2.85
C LEU A 163 -0.19 -0.36 -3.78
N LYS A 164 -0.93 -1.34 -3.22
CA LYS A 164 -1.94 -2.12 -3.95
C LYS A 164 -3.07 -1.27 -4.55
N ALA A 165 -3.31 -0.07 -4.01
CA ALA A 165 -4.20 0.91 -4.63
C ALA A 165 -3.63 1.41 -5.96
N LEU A 166 -2.33 1.69 -6.06
CA LEU A 166 -1.67 2.03 -7.34
C LEU A 166 -1.67 0.83 -8.29
N THR A 167 -1.37 -0.37 -7.80
CA THR A 167 -1.44 -1.61 -8.62
C THR A 167 -2.83 -1.79 -9.22
N THR A 168 -3.88 -1.56 -8.44
CA THR A 168 -5.27 -1.64 -8.93
C THR A 168 -5.55 -0.53 -9.93
N LEU A 169 -5.22 0.72 -9.62
CA LEU A 169 -5.44 1.86 -10.52
C LEU A 169 -4.76 1.67 -11.89
N ALA A 170 -3.50 1.24 -11.90
CA ALA A 170 -2.71 1.04 -13.12
C ALA A 170 -3.24 -0.11 -14.01
N LEU A 171 -3.80 -1.18 -13.41
CA LEU A 171 -4.15 -2.41 -14.13
C LEU A 171 -5.65 -2.59 -14.38
N VAL A 172 -6.55 -2.00 -13.59
CA VAL A 172 -8.00 -2.27 -13.63
C VAL A 172 -8.69 -1.89 -14.96
N ARG A 173 -8.08 -0.98 -15.73
CA ARG A 173 -8.53 -0.61 -17.09
C ARG A 173 -7.81 -1.36 -18.22
N ARG A 174 -6.76 -2.12 -17.90
CA ARG A 174 -5.87 -2.78 -18.87
C ARG A 174 -6.16 -4.27 -18.99
N LEU A 175 -6.54 -4.91 -17.88
CA LEU A 175 -6.84 -6.33 -17.82
C LEU A 175 -8.34 -6.57 -17.98
N ASP A 176 -8.71 -7.49 -18.87
CA ASP A 176 -10.08 -8.00 -18.95
C ASP A 176 -10.43 -8.73 -17.64
N PRO A 177 -11.47 -8.31 -16.89
CA PRO A 177 -11.87 -8.96 -15.64
C PRO A 177 -12.30 -10.42 -15.83
N ALA A 178 -12.74 -10.82 -17.03
CA ALA A 178 -13.14 -12.19 -17.35
C ALA A 178 -11.96 -13.10 -17.75
N ALA A 179 -10.82 -12.52 -18.15
CA ALA A 179 -9.61 -13.27 -18.48
C ALA A 179 -9.10 -14.05 -17.26
N VAL A 180 -8.45 -15.18 -17.53
CA VAL A 180 -7.97 -16.10 -16.49
C VAL A 180 -6.46 -16.23 -16.50
N VAL A 181 -5.90 -16.42 -15.30
CA VAL A 181 -4.45 -16.51 -15.07
C VAL A 181 -4.14 -17.77 -14.28
N ARG A 182 -3.15 -18.53 -14.74
CA ARG A 182 -2.52 -19.61 -13.98
C ARG A 182 -1.32 -19.04 -13.23
N PRO A 183 -1.35 -18.91 -11.89
CA PRO A 183 -0.21 -18.42 -11.14
C PRO A 183 0.94 -19.41 -11.22
N THR A 184 2.18 -18.92 -11.19
CA THR A 184 3.35 -19.79 -10.97
C THR A 184 3.38 -20.29 -9.53
N GLN A 185 4.20 -21.31 -9.26
CA GLN A 185 4.43 -21.77 -7.89
C GLN A 185 5.07 -20.66 -7.04
N GLU A 186 6.05 -19.92 -7.59
CA GLU A 186 6.67 -18.73 -6.97
C GLU A 186 5.64 -17.65 -6.58
N THR A 187 4.70 -17.33 -7.47
CA THR A 187 3.58 -16.42 -7.19
C THR A 187 2.70 -16.91 -6.03
N CYS A 188 2.52 -18.23 -5.89
CA CYS A 188 1.75 -18.81 -4.78
C CYS A 188 2.54 -18.85 -3.46
N ASP A 189 3.88 -18.88 -3.52
CA ASP A 189 4.76 -19.03 -2.36
C ASP A 189 5.24 -17.70 -1.77
N VAL A 190 4.97 -16.56 -2.44
CA VAL A 190 5.29 -15.21 -1.95
C VAL A 190 4.87 -15.02 -0.48
N GLU A 191 5.70 -14.34 0.31
CA GLU A 191 5.48 -14.20 1.74
C GLU A 191 4.23 -13.36 2.12
N GLY A 192 3.97 -13.29 3.42
CA GLY A 192 2.93 -12.44 3.99
C GLY A 192 1.52 -12.92 3.67
N THR A 193 0.57 -11.98 3.63
CA THR A 193 -0.85 -12.30 3.42
C THR A 193 -1.07 -12.80 2.00
N LYS A 194 -1.70 -13.97 1.87
CA LYS A 194 -2.10 -14.59 0.61
C LYS A 194 -3.58 -14.90 0.63
N VAL A 195 -4.21 -14.96 -0.55
CA VAL A 195 -5.55 -15.53 -0.65
C VAL A 195 -5.50 -17.05 -0.60
N GLY A 196 -4.46 -17.67 -1.17
CA GLY A 196 -4.25 -19.13 -1.12
C GLY A 196 -4.46 -19.80 -2.47
N MET A 197 -3.80 -19.27 -3.50
CA MET A 197 -3.85 -19.82 -4.86
C MET A 197 -3.03 -21.11 -5.03
N THR A 198 -3.19 -21.77 -6.18
CA THR A 198 -2.36 -22.91 -6.60
C THR A 198 -2.12 -22.90 -8.12
N PRO A 199 -0.93 -23.28 -8.62
CA PRO A 199 -0.67 -23.38 -10.07
C PRO A 199 -1.52 -24.45 -10.77
N LYS A 200 -2.21 -25.30 -10.00
CA LYS A 200 -3.09 -26.37 -10.51
C LYS A 200 -4.41 -25.82 -11.08
N MET A 201 -4.76 -24.58 -10.82
CA MET A 201 -5.98 -23.94 -11.35
C MET A 201 -5.68 -22.60 -12.02
N GLU A 202 -6.71 -22.05 -12.65
CA GLU A 202 -6.76 -20.71 -13.22
C GLU A 202 -7.77 -19.85 -12.45
N TYR A 203 -7.47 -18.56 -12.34
CA TYR A 203 -8.22 -17.58 -11.54
C TYR A 203 -8.61 -16.40 -12.43
N LYS A 204 -9.84 -15.90 -12.29
CA LYS A 204 -10.26 -14.70 -13.04
C LYS A 204 -9.55 -13.46 -12.50
N VAL A 205 -9.19 -12.55 -13.39
CA VAL A 205 -8.65 -11.23 -13.03
C VAL A 205 -9.55 -10.49 -12.03
N SER A 206 -10.88 -10.60 -12.15
CA SER A 206 -11.81 -10.03 -11.16
C SER A 206 -11.62 -10.59 -9.75
N ASP A 207 -11.45 -11.91 -9.60
CA ASP A 207 -11.25 -12.56 -8.31
C ASP A 207 -9.92 -12.13 -7.69
N LEU A 208 -8.88 -11.96 -8.52
CA LEU A 208 -7.58 -11.45 -8.09
C LEU A 208 -7.67 -10.01 -7.58
N PHE A 209 -8.43 -9.12 -8.24
CA PHE A 209 -8.64 -7.76 -7.73
C PHE A 209 -9.44 -7.72 -6.42
N HIS A 210 -10.47 -8.56 -6.26
CA HIS A 210 -11.15 -8.73 -4.97
C HIS A 210 -10.16 -9.17 -3.87
N ALA A 211 -9.38 -10.23 -4.11
CA ALA A 211 -8.36 -10.71 -3.17
C ALA A 211 -7.30 -9.65 -2.82
N LEU A 212 -6.82 -8.90 -3.82
CA LEU A 212 -5.84 -7.83 -3.68
C LEU A 212 -6.35 -6.70 -2.77
N MET A 213 -7.58 -6.25 -2.98
CA MET A 213 -8.13 -5.07 -2.31
C MET A 213 -8.77 -5.39 -0.97
N MET A 214 -9.58 -6.44 -0.89
CA MET A 214 -10.29 -6.83 0.32
C MET A 214 -9.33 -7.33 1.40
N MET A 215 -8.53 -8.35 1.09
CA MET A 215 -7.70 -9.07 2.06
C MET A 215 -6.20 -8.85 1.84
N SER A 216 -5.80 -7.90 0.99
CA SER A 216 -4.41 -7.48 0.84
C SER A 216 -3.47 -8.56 0.27
N ALA A 217 -4.01 -9.51 -0.49
CA ALA A 217 -3.32 -10.70 -0.97
C ALA A 217 -2.09 -10.37 -1.85
N ASN A 218 -0.92 -10.88 -1.45
CA ASN A 218 0.37 -10.71 -2.14
C ASN A 218 0.50 -11.63 -3.36
N ASP A 219 -0.01 -12.86 -3.27
CA ASP A 219 -0.10 -13.81 -4.38
C ASP A 219 -0.98 -13.26 -5.50
N ALA A 220 -2.13 -12.67 -5.16
CA ALA A 220 -3.00 -12.00 -6.14
C ALA A 220 -2.30 -10.83 -6.86
N ALA A 221 -1.44 -10.06 -6.17
CA ALA A 221 -0.67 -8.98 -6.78
C ALA A 221 0.34 -9.48 -7.83
N LEU A 222 1.02 -10.59 -7.54
CA LEU A 222 1.96 -11.20 -8.49
C LEU A 222 1.23 -11.90 -9.65
N ALA A 223 0.07 -12.53 -9.41
CA ALA A 223 -0.76 -13.08 -10.49
C ALA A 223 -1.32 -11.97 -11.41
N LEU A 224 -1.70 -10.80 -10.88
CA LEU A 224 -2.08 -9.64 -11.70
C LEU A 224 -0.87 -9.10 -12.49
N ALA A 225 0.34 -9.13 -11.92
CA ALA A 225 1.56 -8.79 -12.64
C ALA A 225 1.86 -9.79 -13.77
N GLN A 226 1.68 -11.10 -13.55
CA GLN A 226 1.73 -12.11 -14.61
C GLN A 226 0.70 -11.81 -15.72
N ALA A 227 -0.55 -11.50 -15.36
CA ALA A 227 -1.63 -11.15 -16.30
C ALA A 227 -1.27 -9.97 -17.20
N ASN A 228 -0.56 -8.99 -16.66
CA ASN A 228 -0.15 -7.77 -17.35
C ASN A 228 1.13 -7.95 -18.21
N GLY A 229 1.69 -9.15 -18.29
CA GLY A 229 2.91 -9.46 -19.07
C GLY A 229 4.20 -9.46 -18.25
N GLY A 230 4.13 -9.62 -16.93
CA GLY A 230 5.28 -9.80 -16.05
C GLY A 230 5.55 -8.64 -15.09
N LEU A 231 6.48 -8.85 -14.16
CA LEU A 231 6.80 -7.90 -13.08
C LEU A 231 7.36 -6.58 -13.62
N GLU A 232 8.36 -6.63 -14.50
CA GLU A 232 9.02 -5.44 -15.07
C GLU A 232 8.02 -4.49 -15.74
N LYS A 233 7.23 -5.02 -16.69
CA LYS A 233 6.16 -4.25 -17.36
C LYS A 233 5.14 -3.72 -16.37
N THR A 234 4.79 -4.47 -15.32
CA THR A 234 3.85 -4.02 -14.28
C THR A 234 4.41 -2.88 -13.45
N LEU A 235 5.69 -2.91 -13.07
CA LEU A 235 6.34 -1.79 -12.39
C LEU A 235 6.46 -0.57 -13.33
N ALA A 236 6.75 -0.77 -14.61
CA ALA A 236 6.75 0.30 -15.60
C ALA A 236 5.36 0.96 -15.74
N ASP A 237 4.29 0.15 -15.86
CA ASP A 237 2.89 0.60 -15.94
C ASP A 237 2.45 1.32 -14.64
N MET A 238 2.81 0.81 -13.46
CA MET A 238 2.51 1.45 -12.17
C MET A 238 3.20 2.81 -12.03
N ASN A 239 4.49 2.89 -12.35
CA ASN A 239 5.24 4.15 -12.28
C ASN A 239 4.82 5.14 -13.38
N ALA A 240 4.36 4.66 -14.55
CA ALA A 240 3.76 5.50 -15.57
C ALA A 240 2.40 6.07 -15.13
N GLU A 241 1.56 5.26 -14.48
CA GLU A 241 0.28 5.70 -13.94
C GLU A 241 0.47 6.72 -12.81
N ALA A 242 1.43 6.50 -11.90
CA ALA A 242 1.81 7.48 -10.87
C ALA A 242 2.19 8.84 -11.49
N ARG A 243 3.07 8.84 -12.52
CA ARG A 243 3.42 10.06 -13.26
C ARG A 243 2.19 10.71 -13.93
N ARG A 244 1.30 9.92 -14.56
CA ARG A 244 0.09 10.41 -15.25
C ARG A 244 -0.84 11.18 -14.30
N ILE A 245 -1.02 10.69 -13.08
CA ILE A 245 -1.87 11.32 -12.06
C ILE A 245 -1.14 12.38 -11.22
N ASN A 246 0.11 12.70 -11.57
CA ASN A 246 1.00 13.58 -10.81
C ASN A 246 1.31 13.11 -9.37
N ALA A 247 1.27 11.81 -9.12
CA ALA A 247 1.90 11.21 -7.93
C ALA A 247 3.42 11.15 -8.16
N ARG A 248 4.11 12.26 -7.84
CA ARG A 248 5.53 12.51 -8.15
C ARG A 248 6.49 12.06 -7.05
N ASP A 249 5.99 11.79 -5.84
CA ASP A 249 6.71 11.20 -4.72
C ASP A 249 6.57 9.67 -4.67
N THR A 250 6.12 9.04 -5.76
CA THR A 250 5.83 7.61 -5.80
C THR A 250 6.79 6.87 -6.70
N LEU A 251 7.48 5.90 -6.10
CA LEU A 251 8.28 4.89 -6.78
C LEU A 251 7.79 3.51 -6.36
N ALA A 252 7.19 2.78 -7.29
CA ALA A 252 6.79 1.39 -7.09
C ALA A 252 7.97 0.46 -7.39
N GLY A 253 8.49 -0.19 -6.34
CA GLY A 253 9.48 -1.27 -6.43
C GLY A 253 8.86 -2.68 -6.41
N SER A 254 7.58 -2.80 -6.05
CA SER A 254 6.82 -4.05 -6.03
C SER A 254 5.31 -3.78 -6.31
N PRO A 255 4.53 -4.77 -6.79
CA PRO A 255 3.08 -4.62 -6.98
C PRO A 255 2.28 -4.83 -5.68
N ASN A 256 2.94 -5.26 -4.60
CA ASN A 256 2.30 -5.62 -3.33
C ASN A 256 2.69 -4.71 -2.15
N GLY A 257 3.78 -3.95 -2.28
CA GLY A 257 4.30 -3.05 -1.25
C GLY A 257 5.12 -3.72 -0.15
N LEU A 258 5.58 -4.96 -0.33
CA LEU A 258 6.61 -5.56 0.53
C LEU A 258 7.92 -4.77 0.40
N ASP A 259 8.76 -4.77 1.45
CA ASP A 259 9.95 -3.93 1.49
C ASP A 259 11.26 -4.69 1.78
N LYS A 260 11.66 -4.83 3.05
CA LYS A 260 12.94 -5.42 3.44
C LYS A 260 13.14 -6.83 2.91
N ASP A 261 12.06 -7.59 2.83
CA ASP A 261 12.00 -8.99 2.41
C ASP A 261 12.27 -9.14 0.90
N LEU A 262 12.11 -8.06 0.14
CA LEU A 262 12.52 -7.92 -1.27
C LEU A 262 13.83 -7.11 -1.43
N GLY A 263 14.53 -6.80 -0.34
CA GLY A 263 15.71 -5.93 -0.34
C GLY A 263 15.41 -4.45 -0.66
N LEU A 264 14.14 -4.03 -0.64
CA LEU A 264 13.73 -2.68 -0.97
C LEU A 264 13.86 -1.72 0.23
N SER A 265 14.12 -0.46 -0.08
CA SER A 265 14.25 0.63 0.90
C SER A 265 13.51 1.88 0.39
N VAL A 266 13.44 2.94 1.20
CA VAL A 266 12.83 4.21 0.75
C VAL A 266 13.45 4.76 -0.56
N LYS A 267 14.71 4.40 -0.88
CA LYS A 267 15.36 4.80 -2.15
C LYS A 267 14.83 4.06 -3.39
N THR A 268 14.28 2.86 -3.21
CA THR A 268 13.84 1.96 -4.30
C THR A 268 12.34 1.68 -4.28
N GLN A 269 11.65 2.04 -3.20
CA GLN A 269 10.19 2.04 -3.10
C GLN A 269 9.73 3.09 -2.09
N HIS A 270 8.88 4.02 -2.50
CA HIS A 270 8.27 5.01 -1.61
C HIS A 270 6.97 5.57 -2.19
N THR A 271 6.19 6.23 -1.32
CA THR A 271 5.06 7.11 -1.64
C THR A 271 5.05 8.25 -0.62
N SER A 272 4.34 9.33 -0.93
CA SER A 272 3.95 10.32 0.07
C SER A 272 2.48 10.20 0.47
N ALA A 273 2.06 10.93 1.51
CA ALA A 273 0.65 11.01 1.87
C ALA A 273 -0.16 11.75 0.78
N TYR A 274 0.42 12.80 0.21
CA TYR A 274 -0.15 13.52 -0.92
C TYR A 274 -0.44 12.59 -2.11
N ASP A 275 0.54 11.78 -2.49
CA ASP A 275 0.41 10.84 -3.59
C ASP A 275 -0.63 9.73 -3.35
N LEU A 276 -0.71 9.17 -2.13
CA LEU A 276 -1.76 8.21 -1.80
C LEU A 276 -3.15 8.82 -1.95
N ALA A 277 -3.34 10.09 -1.55
CA ALA A 277 -4.60 10.80 -1.74
C ALA A 277 -4.94 11.02 -3.23
N LEU A 278 -3.95 11.31 -4.07
CA LEU A 278 -4.11 11.35 -5.54
C LEU A 278 -4.53 9.99 -6.12
N ILE A 279 -3.82 8.91 -5.73
CA ILE A 279 -4.11 7.54 -6.15
C ILE A 279 -5.55 7.15 -5.80
N LEU A 280 -6.00 7.41 -4.58
CA LEU A 280 -7.37 7.12 -4.18
C LEU A 280 -8.38 8.03 -4.90
N ARG A 281 -8.11 9.34 -5.05
CA ARG A 281 -9.01 10.28 -5.73
C ARG A 281 -9.23 9.91 -7.20
N GLU A 282 -8.21 9.45 -7.91
CA GLU A 282 -8.36 8.95 -9.28
C GLU A 282 -9.04 7.58 -9.31
N GLY A 283 -8.64 6.66 -8.44
CA GLY A 283 -9.24 5.32 -8.34
C GLY A 283 -10.75 5.36 -8.08
N LEU A 284 -11.22 6.24 -7.19
CA LEU A 284 -12.65 6.41 -6.90
C LEU A 284 -13.48 6.89 -8.11
N LYS A 285 -12.88 7.39 -9.20
CA LYS A 285 -13.60 7.70 -10.45
C LYS A 285 -13.95 6.44 -11.25
N ILE A 286 -13.25 5.33 -11.02
CA ILE A 286 -13.38 4.07 -11.77
C ILE A 286 -14.38 3.14 -11.07
N PRO A 287 -15.51 2.76 -11.69
CA PRO A 287 -16.52 1.92 -11.05
C PRO A 287 -15.97 0.58 -10.53
N ALA A 288 -15.17 -0.13 -11.33
CA ALA A 288 -14.56 -1.40 -10.90
C ALA A 288 -13.62 -1.25 -9.69
N PHE A 289 -12.82 -0.17 -9.64
CA PHE A 289 -11.95 0.12 -8.50
C PHE A 289 -12.77 0.31 -7.21
N ARG A 290 -13.87 1.07 -7.28
CA ARG A 290 -14.81 1.24 -6.16
C ARG A 290 -15.37 -0.11 -5.73
N THR A 291 -15.90 -0.91 -6.66
CA THR A 291 -16.42 -2.25 -6.37
C THR A 291 -15.43 -3.11 -5.60
N TYR A 292 -14.18 -3.24 -6.06
CA TYR A 292 -13.18 -4.05 -5.37
C TYR A 292 -12.77 -3.52 -3.97
N MET A 293 -12.88 -2.20 -3.75
CA MET A 293 -12.54 -1.55 -2.48
C MET A 293 -13.71 -1.52 -1.47
N GLU A 294 -14.95 -1.49 -1.95
CA GLU A 294 -16.18 -1.46 -1.14
C GLU A 294 -16.69 -2.87 -0.79
N THR A 295 -16.29 -3.91 -1.52
CA THR A 295 -16.75 -5.29 -1.29
C THR A 295 -16.35 -5.80 0.10
N ILE A 296 -17.35 -6.30 0.84
CA ILE A 296 -17.18 -6.84 2.20
C ILE A 296 -16.89 -8.34 2.16
N ASP A 297 -17.67 -9.09 1.37
CA ASP A 297 -17.63 -10.54 1.23
C ASP A 297 -17.52 -10.92 -0.25
N HIS A 298 -16.66 -11.89 -0.58
CA HIS A 298 -16.55 -12.45 -1.93
C HIS A 298 -16.30 -13.96 -1.84
N HIS A 299 -16.70 -14.72 -2.86
CA HIS A 299 -16.40 -16.15 -2.91
C HIS A 299 -15.18 -16.40 -3.81
N PHE A 300 -14.06 -16.78 -3.21
CA PHE A 300 -12.83 -17.02 -3.97
C PHE A 300 -12.73 -18.47 -4.44
N PRO A 301 -12.45 -18.74 -5.73
CA PRO A 301 -12.40 -20.09 -6.27
C PRO A 301 -11.20 -20.88 -5.72
N ALA A 302 -11.40 -22.17 -5.44
CA ALA A 302 -10.38 -23.05 -4.90
C ALA A 302 -10.54 -24.50 -5.41
N PRO A 303 -9.53 -25.37 -5.28
CA PRO A 303 -9.68 -26.79 -5.57
C PRO A 303 -10.84 -27.39 -4.75
N PRO A 304 -11.74 -28.19 -5.37
CA PRO A 304 -12.89 -28.73 -4.67
C PRO A 304 -12.47 -29.66 -3.54
N THR A 305 -13.14 -29.53 -2.39
CA THR A 305 -12.94 -30.42 -1.24
C THR A 305 -13.19 -31.90 -1.63
N LYS A 306 -12.66 -32.86 -0.86
CA LYS A 306 -12.93 -34.30 -1.11
C LYS A 306 -14.44 -34.61 -1.21
N LYS A 307 -15.27 -33.94 -0.41
CA LYS A 307 -16.75 -34.07 -0.42
C LYS A 307 -17.40 -33.44 -1.66
N GLU A 308 -16.87 -32.33 -2.15
CA GLU A 308 -17.34 -31.69 -3.39
C GLU A 308 -16.94 -32.47 -4.64
N ARG A 309 -15.69 -32.95 -4.71
CA ARG A 309 -15.23 -33.79 -5.82
C ARG A 309 -16.03 -35.09 -5.93
N LYS A 310 -16.39 -35.73 -4.80
CA LYS A 310 -17.31 -36.88 -4.76
C LYS A 310 -18.72 -36.57 -5.28
N ARG A 311 -19.11 -35.30 -5.37
CA ARG A 311 -20.39 -34.82 -5.94
C ARG A 311 -20.23 -34.23 -7.35
N GLY A 312 -19.11 -34.51 -8.03
CA GLY A 312 -18.86 -34.05 -9.40
C GLY A 312 -18.47 -32.58 -9.56
N LYS A 313 -18.34 -31.78 -8.48
CA LYS A 313 -17.84 -30.41 -8.59
C LYS A 313 -16.38 -30.40 -9.07
N LYS A 314 -16.13 -29.66 -10.15
CA LYS A 314 -14.78 -29.41 -10.71
C LYS A 314 -14.02 -28.29 -10.00
N VAL A 315 -14.75 -27.30 -9.47
CA VAL A 315 -14.21 -26.14 -8.73
C VAL A 315 -15.00 -25.99 -7.43
N GLY A 316 -14.31 -25.68 -6.34
CA GLY A 316 -14.88 -25.29 -5.05
C GLY A 316 -14.50 -23.84 -4.72
N GLY A 317 -14.48 -23.49 -3.43
CA GLY A 317 -14.10 -22.15 -2.99
C GLY A 317 -14.37 -21.94 -1.52
N TYR A 318 -14.00 -20.75 -1.03
CA TYR A 318 -14.26 -20.29 0.33
C TYR A 318 -14.64 -18.81 0.33
N PRO A 319 -15.40 -18.33 1.34
CA PRO A 319 -15.60 -16.90 1.50
C PRO A 319 -14.28 -16.22 1.86
N ILE A 320 -14.07 -15.03 1.31
CA ILE A 320 -13.04 -14.08 1.72
C ILE A 320 -13.71 -12.80 2.22
N HIS A 321 -13.08 -12.16 3.21
CA HIS A 321 -13.65 -11.03 3.92
C HIS A 321 -12.70 -9.83 3.89
N THR A 322 -13.25 -8.64 3.83
CA THR A 322 -12.46 -7.40 3.84
C THR A 322 -11.68 -7.21 5.16
N HIS A 323 -10.43 -6.74 5.02
CA HIS A 323 -9.62 -6.25 6.12
C HIS A 323 -10.03 -4.83 6.56
N ASN A 324 -10.76 -4.10 5.71
CA ASN A 324 -11.21 -2.74 6.02
C ASN A 324 -12.41 -2.78 6.97
N ARG A 325 -12.11 -2.81 8.28
CA ARG A 325 -13.13 -2.85 9.34
C ARG A 325 -13.94 -1.56 9.50
N MET A 326 -13.71 -0.53 8.68
CA MET A 326 -14.46 0.72 8.71
C MET A 326 -15.63 0.77 7.71
N LEU A 327 -15.74 -0.21 6.81
CA LEU A 327 -16.88 -0.33 5.89
C LEU A 327 -18.21 -0.58 6.64
N PRO A 328 -19.37 -0.32 6.01
CA PRO A 328 -20.68 -0.60 6.60
C PRO A 328 -20.81 -2.03 7.12
N GLY A 329 -21.44 -2.22 8.28
CA GLY A 329 -21.63 -3.53 8.93
C GLY A 329 -20.36 -4.17 9.50
N GLN A 330 -19.21 -3.48 9.51
CA GLN A 330 -17.97 -3.99 10.09
C GLN A 330 -17.73 -3.49 11.53
N SER A 331 -16.83 -4.17 12.26
CA SER A 331 -16.62 -3.95 13.70
C SER A 331 -16.09 -2.56 14.11
N HIS A 332 -15.63 -1.75 13.16
CA HIS A 332 -15.18 -0.37 13.37
C HIS A 332 -15.85 0.57 12.36
N GLU A 333 -17.08 0.26 11.93
CA GLU A 333 -17.84 1.01 10.93
C GLU A 333 -17.74 2.52 11.15
N TYR A 334 -17.44 3.25 10.08
CA TYR A 334 -17.43 4.69 10.06
C TYR A 334 -18.54 5.21 9.14
N LYS A 335 -19.47 6.02 9.67
CA LYS A 335 -20.63 6.52 8.91
C LYS A 335 -20.17 7.18 7.61
N GLY A 336 -20.62 6.61 6.49
CA GLY A 336 -20.32 7.10 5.14
C GLY A 336 -19.02 6.58 4.53
N MET A 337 -18.33 5.61 5.12
CA MET A 337 -17.12 5.02 4.54
C MET A 337 -17.39 4.43 3.15
N ILE A 338 -16.66 4.89 2.12
CA ILE A 338 -16.78 4.44 0.72
C ILE A 338 -15.52 3.71 0.21
N GLY A 339 -14.64 3.31 1.13
CA GLY A 339 -13.47 2.52 0.79
C GLY A 339 -12.17 3.01 1.40
N GLY A 340 -11.18 2.12 1.43
CA GLY A 340 -9.83 2.42 1.84
C GLY A 340 -8.93 1.19 1.75
N LYS A 341 -7.62 1.40 1.79
CA LYS A 341 -6.61 0.35 1.78
C LYS A 341 -5.64 0.54 2.94
N ASN A 342 -5.44 -0.52 3.71
CA ASN A 342 -4.44 -0.62 4.77
C ASN A 342 -3.14 -1.27 4.31
N GLY A 343 -2.05 -0.92 4.98
CA GLY A 343 -0.76 -1.57 4.87
C GLY A 343 -0.02 -1.58 6.20
N TYR A 344 0.76 -2.65 6.41
CA TYR A 344 1.73 -2.74 7.49
C TYR A 344 2.92 -3.57 7.01
N THR A 345 4.13 -3.11 7.31
CA THR A 345 5.37 -3.89 7.36
C THR A 345 6.14 -3.42 8.60
N ILE A 346 7.16 -4.18 9.02
CA ILE A 346 8.03 -3.78 10.13
C ILE A 346 8.75 -2.45 9.82
N ALA A 347 9.08 -2.19 8.54
CA ALA A 347 9.79 -0.97 8.15
C ALA A 347 8.87 0.24 7.93
N ALA A 348 7.71 0.05 7.30
CA ALA A 348 6.73 1.11 7.03
C ALA A 348 5.93 1.53 8.28
N HIS A 349 5.77 0.63 9.25
CA HIS A 349 4.73 0.70 10.28
C HIS A 349 3.32 0.76 9.64
N GLN A 350 2.32 1.35 10.32
CA GLN A 350 0.95 1.39 9.84
C GLN A 350 0.77 2.49 8.77
N THR A 351 0.18 2.12 7.63
CA THR A 351 -0.17 3.02 6.53
C THR A 351 -1.64 2.82 6.14
N PHE A 352 -2.31 3.90 5.75
CA PHE A 352 -3.72 3.84 5.34
C PHE A 352 -4.07 4.97 4.39
N VAL A 353 -4.93 4.68 3.42
CA VAL A 353 -5.62 5.66 2.59
C VAL A 353 -7.10 5.31 2.54
N ALA A 354 -7.98 6.29 2.69
CA ALA A 354 -9.42 6.06 2.81
C ALA A 354 -10.26 7.26 2.39
N ALA A 355 -11.53 7.00 2.09
CA ALA A 355 -12.51 8.01 1.79
C ALA A 355 -13.85 7.72 2.47
N ALA A 356 -14.54 8.79 2.87
CA ALA A 356 -15.92 8.74 3.31
C ALA A 356 -16.74 9.82 2.60
N ARG A 357 -18.02 9.55 2.38
CA ARG A 357 -18.99 10.47 1.80
C ARG A 357 -20.15 10.73 2.78
N ARG A 358 -20.45 12.00 3.03
CA ARG A 358 -21.60 12.43 3.84
C ARG A 358 -22.25 13.63 3.15
N ASP A 359 -23.56 13.63 3.06
CA ASP A 359 -24.35 14.78 2.58
C ASP A 359 -23.87 15.32 1.22
N GLY A 360 -23.55 14.40 0.30
CA GLY A 360 -23.02 14.68 -1.04
C GLY A 360 -21.49 14.86 -1.12
N HIS A 361 -20.81 15.18 -0.02
CA HIS A 361 -19.40 15.56 0.03
C HIS A 361 -18.45 14.42 0.38
N THR A 362 -17.32 14.34 -0.32
CA THR A 362 -16.25 13.36 -0.07
C THR A 362 -15.11 13.97 0.73
N ILE A 363 -14.65 13.29 1.78
CA ILE A 363 -13.35 13.55 2.42
C ILE A 363 -12.42 12.37 2.12
N ILE A 364 -11.22 12.67 1.65
CA ILE A 364 -10.12 11.71 1.45
C ILE A 364 -9.07 11.95 2.54
N ILE A 365 -8.59 10.86 3.14
CA ILE A 365 -7.46 10.89 4.08
C ILE A 365 -6.38 9.90 3.67
N SER A 366 -5.16 10.22 4.06
CA SER A 366 -4.00 9.33 3.98
C SER A 366 -3.14 9.51 5.23
N LEU A 367 -2.50 8.46 5.71
CA LEU A 367 -1.55 8.50 6.83
C LEU A 367 -0.42 7.49 6.62
N MET A 368 0.79 7.91 7.02
CA MET A 368 2.03 7.16 6.85
C MET A 368 2.76 7.02 8.17
N ARG A 369 3.30 5.80 8.41
CA ARG A 369 4.13 5.48 9.58
C ARG A 369 3.44 5.84 10.90
N ALA A 370 2.22 5.34 11.08
CA ALA A 370 1.49 5.43 12.35
C ALA A 370 1.89 4.33 13.34
N ASP A 371 1.73 4.61 14.64
CA ASP A 371 2.12 3.71 15.74
C ASP A 371 1.04 2.69 16.15
N GLU A 372 -0.24 2.95 15.87
CA GLU A 372 -1.37 2.04 16.12
C GLU A 372 -2.18 1.74 14.83
N PRO A 373 -2.95 0.63 14.80
CA PRO A 373 -3.82 0.30 13.66
C PRO A 373 -4.72 1.48 13.25
N PRO A 374 -4.88 1.73 11.93
CA PRO A 374 -5.21 3.06 11.44
C PRO A 374 -6.64 3.53 11.74
N SER A 375 -7.59 2.65 12.04
CA SER A 375 -9.02 3.00 12.10
C SER A 375 -9.33 4.15 13.07
N ARG A 376 -8.65 4.21 14.23
CA ARG A 376 -8.84 5.27 15.23
C ARG A 376 -8.32 6.63 14.75
N TYR A 377 -7.21 6.63 14.01
CA TYR A 377 -6.66 7.86 13.42
C TYR A 377 -7.44 8.29 12.18
N ALA A 378 -7.82 7.35 11.32
CA ALA A 378 -8.66 7.59 10.16
C ALA A 378 -10.00 8.25 10.54
N ALA A 379 -10.70 7.73 11.56
CA ALA A 379 -11.94 8.34 12.06
C ALA A 379 -11.72 9.80 12.50
N LYS A 380 -10.68 10.09 13.29
CA LYS A 380 -10.33 11.46 13.71
C LYS A 380 -10.01 12.39 12.53
N LEU A 381 -9.29 11.91 11.52
CA LEU A 381 -8.94 12.68 10.33
C LEU A 381 -10.18 12.98 9.48
N LEU A 382 -11.05 11.98 9.27
CA LEU A 382 -12.29 12.11 8.50
C LEU A 382 -13.29 13.04 9.22
N ASP A 383 -13.50 12.87 10.52
CA ASP A 383 -14.41 13.71 11.31
C ASP A 383 -13.95 15.18 11.34
N TRP A 384 -12.63 15.42 11.48
CA TRP A 384 -12.09 16.77 11.35
C TRP A 384 -12.27 17.32 9.93
N GLY A 385 -12.05 16.52 8.89
CA GLY A 385 -12.28 16.92 7.50
C GLY A 385 -13.71 17.38 7.25
N PHE A 386 -14.71 16.61 7.69
CA PHE A 386 -16.12 17.00 7.60
C PHE A 386 -16.45 18.25 8.45
N ALA A 387 -15.86 18.37 9.64
CA ALA A 387 -16.11 19.51 10.53
C ALA A 387 -15.47 20.83 10.04
N ALA A 388 -14.34 20.74 9.35
CA ALA A 388 -13.55 21.87 8.84
C ALA A 388 -13.91 22.28 7.40
N ARG A 389 -14.48 21.38 6.59
CA ARG A 389 -14.92 21.65 5.22
C ARG A 389 -15.79 22.90 5.15
N GLY A 390 -15.46 23.82 4.22
CA GLY A 390 -16.16 25.10 4.05
C GLY A 390 -15.91 26.15 5.14
N LYS A 391 -15.04 25.87 6.13
CA LYS A 391 -14.62 26.80 7.20
C LYS A 391 -13.12 27.05 7.18
N VAL A 392 -12.33 26.01 6.90
CA VAL A 392 -10.88 26.12 6.74
C VAL A 392 -10.56 26.61 5.32
N ARG A 393 -9.66 27.58 5.21
CA ARG A 393 -9.06 27.95 3.92
C ARG A 393 -8.08 26.83 3.52
N PRO A 394 -8.17 26.30 2.29
CA PRO A 394 -7.25 25.25 1.84
C PRO A 394 -5.79 25.67 1.93
N VAL A 395 -4.94 24.73 2.34
CA VAL A 395 -3.47 24.91 2.43
C VAL A 395 -2.74 24.44 1.17
N GLY A 396 -3.48 23.88 0.20
CA GLY A 396 -2.99 23.44 -1.10
C GLY A 396 -4.09 22.73 -1.89
N THR A 397 -3.71 22.05 -2.96
CA THR A 397 -4.64 21.28 -3.82
C THR A 397 -4.02 19.96 -4.27
N LEU A 398 -4.82 18.91 -4.33
CA LEU A 398 -4.53 17.65 -5.02
C LEU A 398 -4.65 17.92 -6.53
N VAL A 399 -3.52 18.09 -7.21
CA VAL A 399 -3.49 18.42 -8.64
C VAL A 399 -4.20 17.36 -9.49
N PRO A 400 -4.89 17.74 -10.58
CA PRO A 400 -5.48 16.76 -11.48
C PRO A 400 -4.41 16.01 -12.29
N PRO A 401 -4.75 14.85 -12.89
CA PRO A 401 -3.91 14.19 -13.89
C PRO A 401 -3.64 15.09 -15.11
N GLY A 402 -2.47 14.92 -15.73
CA GLY A 402 -2.06 15.65 -16.94
C GLY A 402 -0.75 16.43 -16.79
N ASP A 403 -0.25 16.98 -17.89
CA ASP A 403 1.04 17.68 -17.91
C ASP A 403 0.97 19.04 -17.22
N LEU A 404 1.83 19.22 -16.22
CA LEU A 404 2.02 20.46 -15.48
C LEU A 404 2.88 21.47 -16.26
N THR A 405 2.63 21.61 -17.57
CA THR A 405 3.21 22.73 -18.33
C THR A 405 2.62 24.02 -17.77
N PRO A 406 3.43 25.02 -17.38
CA PRO A 406 2.90 26.33 -17.03
C PRO A 406 2.10 26.86 -18.22
N LYS A 407 0.80 27.10 -18.01
CA LYS A 407 -0.06 27.68 -19.05
C LYS A 407 0.53 29.06 -19.37
N LYS A 408 1.21 29.17 -20.51
CA LYS A 408 1.83 30.43 -20.95
C LYS A 408 0.73 31.48 -20.94
N LYS A 409 0.93 32.59 -20.22
CA LYS A 409 -0.03 33.70 -20.26
C LYS A 409 -0.03 34.21 -21.70
N ASP A 410 -1.18 34.14 -22.35
CA ASP A 410 -1.41 34.78 -23.64
C ASP A 410 -1.39 36.29 -23.40
N GLY A 411 -0.21 36.89 -23.61
CA GLY A 411 0.05 38.32 -23.66
C GLY A 411 0.40 38.68 -25.09
N ASP A 412 -0.25 39.72 -25.59
CA ASP A 412 -0.36 40.05 -27.02
C ASP A 412 0.90 40.71 -27.63
N ALA A 413 0.95 40.65 -28.97
CA ALA A 413 1.71 41.47 -29.92
C ALA A 413 3.25 41.35 -30.02
N GLY A 414 3.72 41.13 -31.27
CA GLY A 414 5.07 41.48 -31.74
C GLY A 414 5.73 40.43 -32.65
N GLY A 415 5.93 40.75 -33.93
CA GLY A 415 6.81 39.97 -34.83
C GLY A 415 8.28 39.99 -34.37
N VAL A 416 9.19 39.18 -34.90
CA VAL A 416 9.46 38.91 -36.33
C VAL A 416 10.07 37.50 -36.52
N LEU A 417 9.76 36.83 -37.63
CA LEU A 417 10.44 35.59 -38.09
C LEU A 417 11.66 35.91 -38.98
N PRO A 418 12.68 35.04 -38.95
CA PRO A 418 13.13 34.39 -40.20
C PRO A 418 13.14 32.86 -40.04
N THR A 419 12.35 32.11 -40.82
CA THR A 419 12.73 31.45 -42.08
C THR A 419 13.85 30.39 -41.98
N ASN A 420 13.38 29.13 -42.01
CA ASN A 420 13.99 27.85 -42.43
C ASN A 420 15.17 27.89 -43.44
N PRO A 421 16.00 26.81 -43.61
CA PRO A 421 15.50 25.42 -43.70
C PRO A 421 16.35 24.27 -43.10
N LEU A 422 15.76 23.08 -43.26
CA LEU A 422 16.26 21.72 -42.99
C LEU A 422 17.61 21.40 -43.64
N THR A 423 18.39 20.56 -42.96
CA THR A 423 19.25 19.55 -43.60
C THR A 423 18.98 18.18 -42.99
N GLN A 424 18.53 17.24 -43.82
CA GLN A 424 18.78 15.81 -43.57
C GLN A 424 20.26 15.54 -43.88
N ASP A 425 20.87 14.60 -43.18
CA ASP A 425 21.96 13.80 -43.74
C ASP A 425 21.74 12.34 -43.34
N ASP A 426 21.32 11.54 -44.32
CA ASP A 426 21.41 10.09 -44.25
C ASP A 426 22.83 9.69 -44.66
N SER A 427 23.48 8.80 -43.91
CA SER A 427 24.72 8.16 -44.33
C SER A 427 24.86 6.77 -43.71
N ALA A 428 24.32 5.78 -44.41
CA ALA A 428 24.58 4.37 -44.14
C ALA A 428 25.81 3.91 -44.97
N GLY A 429 26.79 3.28 -44.31
CA GLY A 429 27.89 2.62 -45.02
C GLY A 429 29.15 2.44 -44.17
N GLY A 430 29.38 1.24 -43.63
CA GLY A 430 30.60 0.96 -42.86
C GLY A 430 30.58 -0.36 -42.07
N TRP A 431 30.51 -1.51 -42.75
CA TRP A 431 30.77 -2.81 -42.12
C TRP A 431 32.28 -3.01 -41.94
N GLY A 432 32.74 -3.36 -40.73
CA GLY A 432 34.14 -3.75 -40.52
C GLY A 432 34.56 -3.95 -39.06
N LEU A 433 34.63 -5.22 -38.65
CA LEU A 433 35.52 -5.78 -37.60
C LEU A 433 35.61 -5.07 -36.23
N LEU A 434 35.11 -5.76 -35.18
CA LEU A 434 35.99 -6.25 -34.08
C LEU A 434 35.25 -7.28 -33.19
N LEU A 435 35.53 -8.57 -33.43
CA LEU A 435 35.22 -9.66 -32.51
C LEU A 435 36.49 -10.03 -31.73
N ALA A 436 36.60 -9.64 -30.45
CA ALA A 436 37.49 -10.25 -29.48
C ALA A 436 37.18 -9.76 -28.05
N GLY A 437 36.51 -10.58 -27.21
CA GLY A 437 36.27 -10.20 -25.81
C GLY A 437 35.16 -10.92 -25.05
N GLY A 438 34.74 -12.13 -25.46
CA GLY A 438 33.51 -12.78 -24.95
C GLY A 438 33.64 -14.15 -24.28
N ALA A 439 34.85 -14.73 -24.14
CA ALA A 439 35.01 -16.13 -23.74
C ALA A 439 35.61 -16.36 -22.32
N GLY A 440 36.16 -15.33 -21.67
CA GLY A 440 36.90 -15.50 -20.40
C GLY A 440 36.04 -15.61 -19.13
N ALA A 441 34.88 -14.96 -19.09
CA ALA A 441 34.11 -14.81 -17.84
C ALA A 441 33.26 -16.05 -17.46
N ALA A 442 32.79 -16.82 -18.44
CA ALA A 442 31.90 -17.96 -18.20
C ALA A 442 32.61 -19.16 -17.55
N ALA A 443 33.89 -19.39 -17.88
CA ALA A 443 34.67 -20.53 -17.36
C ALA A 443 34.98 -20.39 -15.86
N VAL A 444 35.27 -19.17 -15.39
CA VAL A 444 35.62 -18.91 -13.98
C VAL A 444 34.42 -19.07 -13.05
N ALA A 445 33.23 -18.61 -13.48
CA ALA A 445 32.00 -18.77 -12.70
C ALA A 445 31.58 -20.24 -12.57
N GLY A 446 31.70 -21.03 -13.65
CA GLY A 446 31.39 -22.47 -13.62
C GLY A 446 32.30 -23.28 -12.70
N GLY A 447 33.61 -23.00 -12.71
CA GLY A 447 34.59 -23.68 -11.85
C GLY A 447 34.36 -23.45 -10.35
N LEU A 448 34.03 -22.21 -9.97
CA LEU A 448 33.73 -21.85 -8.57
C LEU A 448 32.46 -22.53 -8.04
N LEU A 449 31.38 -22.57 -8.85
CA LEU A 449 30.14 -23.26 -8.48
C LEU A 449 30.34 -24.78 -8.32
N PHE A 450 31.14 -25.41 -9.18
CA PHE A 450 31.44 -26.85 -9.07
C PHE A 450 32.24 -27.19 -7.81
N LEU A 451 33.21 -26.36 -7.42
CA LEU A 451 34.01 -26.56 -6.20
C LEU A 451 33.17 -26.37 -4.92
N VAL A 452 32.25 -25.41 -4.88
CA VAL A 452 31.33 -25.21 -3.74
C VAL A 452 30.33 -26.37 -3.61
N ALA A 453 29.77 -26.85 -4.73
CA ALA A 453 28.89 -28.02 -4.73
C ALA A 453 29.59 -29.30 -4.24
N ARG A 454 30.86 -29.50 -4.65
CA ARG A 454 31.67 -30.65 -4.20
C ARG A 454 32.01 -30.59 -2.70
N ARG A 455 32.26 -29.40 -2.14
CA ARG A 455 32.47 -29.24 -0.69
C ARG A 455 31.21 -29.53 0.13
N ARG A 456 30.02 -29.11 -0.31
CA ARG A 456 28.75 -29.42 0.39
C ARG A 456 28.42 -30.91 0.40
N ARG A 457 28.58 -31.61 -0.73
CA ARG A 457 28.37 -33.07 -0.79
C ARG A 457 29.35 -33.88 0.07
N GLY A 458 30.50 -33.31 0.43
CA GLY A 458 31.43 -33.92 1.39
C GLY A 458 31.02 -33.77 2.86
N GLN A 459 30.11 -32.84 3.19
CA GLN A 459 29.63 -32.60 4.56
C GLN A 459 28.30 -33.31 4.89
N GLU A 460 27.53 -33.73 3.87
CA GLU A 460 26.30 -34.53 4.05
C GLU A 460 26.56 -36.04 4.15
N ALA A 461 27.81 -36.49 3.97
CA ALA A 461 28.21 -37.90 4.04
C ALA A 461 28.72 -38.34 5.44
N GLY A 462 28.40 -37.58 6.49
CA GLY A 462 29.03 -37.71 7.81
C GLY A 462 28.11 -37.43 9.00
N ALA A 463 26.86 -37.89 8.96
CA ALA A 463 25.97 -37.90 10.13
C ALA A 463 24.99 -39.09 10.03
N ALA A 464 25.27 -40.17 10.75
CA ALA A 464 24.27 -41.19 11.02
C ALA A 464 23.33 -40.67 12.13
N PRO A 465 21.99 -40.89 12.05
CA PRO A 465 21.09 -40.54 13.14
C PRO A 465 21.30 -41.49 14.33
N ASP A 466 21.36 -40.93 15.54
CA ASP A 466 21.41 -41.72 16.77
C ASP A 466 20.16 -42.62 16.90
N PRO A 467 20.31 -43.86 17.42
CA PRO A 467 19.17 -44.74 17.65
C PRO A 467 18.25 -44.17 18.74
N LEU A 468 16.95 -44.22 18.50
CA LEU A 468 15.93 -43.81 19.47
C LEU A 468 16.05 -44.65 20.77
N PRO A 469 15.88 -44.04 21.95
CA PRO A 469 15.81 -44.79 23.20
C PRO A 469 14.58 -45.72 23.20
N PRO A 470 14.66 -46.90 23.84
CA PRO A 470 13.54 -47.84 23.88
C PRO A 470 12.35 -47.27 24.64
N ALA A 471 11.14 -47.57 24.15
CA ALA A 471 9.91 -47.27 24.87
C ALA A 471 9.81 -48.10 26.16
N PRO A 472 9.24 -47.57 27.25
CA PRO A 472 8.99 -48.36 28.45
C PRO A 472 7.96 -49.46 28.15
N TYR A 473 8.27 -50.68 28.58
CA TYR A 473 7.30 -51.77 28.62
C TYR A 473 6.23 -51.47 29.70
N ASP A 474 4.96 -51.68 29.35
CA ASP A 474 3.84 -51.77 30.29
C ASP A 474 3.59 -53.25 30.56
N GLU A 475 3.93 -53.71 31.76
CA GLU A 475 3.65 -55.08 32.21
C GLU A 475 2.18 -55.20 32.63
N SER A 476 1.30 -55.44 31.67
CA SER A 476 -0.10 -55.77 31.96
C SER A 476 -0.69 -56.88 31.06
N ILE A 477 -0.55 -58.12 31.57
CA ILE A 477 -1.50 -59.26 31.44
C ILE A 477 -1.48 -60.07 30.12
N PRO A 478 -1.46 -61.43 30.15
CA PRO A 478 -0.86 -62.35 31.12
C PRO A 478 0.11 -63.38 30.50
#